data_AF-A0A9D8IR58-F1
#
_entry.id   AF-A0A9D8IR58-F1
#
_cell.length_a   1.000
_cell.length_b   1.000
_cell.length_c   1.000
_cell.angle_alpha   90.00
_cell.angle_beta   90.00
_cell.angle_gamma   90.00
#
_symmetry.space_group_name_H-M   'P 1'
#
loop_
_entity.id
_entity.type
_entity.pdbx_description
1 polymer ?
#
loop_
_entity_poly.entity_id
_entity_poly.type
_entity_poly.pdbx_seq_one_letter_code
_entity_poly.pdbx_strand_id
1 'polypeptide(L)' 'MSATPHAVVIGGGLGALAAAIELRSHGVRVTLVERSAHLGGKMNVHEER' A
#
# COMPACT_ATOMS: atom_id res chain seq x y z
N MET A 1 6.87 14.31 -23.73
CA MET A 1 7.30 13.57 -22.53
C MET A 1 6.07 12.93 -21.92
N SER A 2 6.01 11.60 -21.83
CA SER A 2 4.90 10.92 -21.14
C SER A 2 5.15 11.03 -19.64
N ALA A 3 4.28 11.74 -18.92
CA ALA A 3 4.41 11.87 -17.47
C ALA A 3 4.16 10.50 -16.81
N THR A 4 5.04 10.10 -15.88
CA THR A 4 4.85 8.86 -15.14
C THR A 4 3.57 8.96 -14.30
N PRO A 5 2.58 8.06 -14.49
CA PRO A 5 1.34 8.10 -13.73
C PRO A 5 1.60 7.95 -12.23
N HIS A 6 0.74 8.56 -11.41
CA HIS A 6 0.82 8.51 -9.95
C HIS A 6 -0.51 8.05 -9.38
N ALA A 7 -0.46 7.02 -8.54
CA ALA A 7 -1.61 6.46 -7.85
C ALA A 7 -1.46 6.63 -6.33
N VAL A 8 -2.60 6.85 -5.66
CA VAL A 8 -2.71 6.84 -4.19
C VAL A 8 -3.51 5.61 -3.78
N VAL A 9 -2.92 4.77 -2.93
CA VAL A 9 -3.53 3.55 -2.40
C VAL A 9 -3.90 3.81 -0.93
N ILE A 10 -5.17 3.62 -0.58
CA ILE A 10 -5.69 3.86 0.77
C ILE A 10 -5.90 2.52 1.49
N GLY A 11 -5.30 2.40 2.67
CA GLY A 11 -5.24 1.18 3.48
C GLY A 11 -3.91 0.44 3.33
N GLY A 12 -3.48 -0.24 4.40
CA GLY A 12 -2.22 -0.98 4.52
C GLY A 12 -2.41 -2.48 4.74
N GLY A 13 -3.59 -3.01 4.41
CA GLY A 13 -3.87 -4.45 4.43
C GLY A 13 -3.28 -5.19 3.23
N LEU A 14 -3.35 -6.52 3.23
CA LEU A 14 -2.79 -7.38 2.17
C LEU A 14 -3.19 -6.96 0.74
N GLY A 15 -4.48 -6.73 0.49
CA GLY A 15 -4.96 -6.35 -0.83
C GLY A 15 -4.41 -4.99 -1.31
N ALA A 16 -4.27 -4.03 -0.39
CA ALA A 16 -3.72 -2.73 -0.70
C ALA A 16 -2.21 -2.80 -0.98
N LEU A 17 -1.47 -3.58 -0.19
CA LEU A 17 -0.05 -3.84 -0.43
C LEU A 17 0.17 -4.54 -1.76
N ALA A 18 -0.64 -5.56 -2.09
CA ALA A 18 -0.58 -6.23 -3.39
C ALA A 18 -0.84 -5.27 -4.55
N ALA A 19 -1.88 -4.43 -4.45
CA ALA A 19 -2.18 -3.41 -5.46
C ALA A 19 -1.04 -2.39 -5.62
N ALA A 20 -0.44 -1.93 -4.51
CA ALA A 20 0.67 -0.99 -4.55
C ALA A 20 1.92 -1.58 -5.21
N ILE A 21 2.24 -2.84 -4.91
CA ILE A 21 3.35 -3.58 -5.52
C ILE A 21 3.12 -3.76 -7.01
N GLU A 22 1.91 -4.17 -7.41
CA GLU A 22 1.54 -4.35 -8.81
C GLU A 22 1.62 -3.03 -9.58
N LEU A 23 1.04 -1.94 -9.06
CA LEU A 23 1.16 -0.62 -9.70
C LEU A 23 2.63 -0.20 -9.85
N ARG A 24 3.46 -0.47 -8.83
CA ARG A 24 4.88 -0.14 -8.89
C ARG A 24 5.63 -0.97 -9.91
N SER A 25 5.26 -2.25 -10.11
CA SER A 25 5.87 -3.13 -11.13
C SER A 25 5.60 -2.62 -12.55
N HIS A 26 4.45 -1.97 -12.78
CA HIS A 26 4.10 -1.28 -14.03
C HIS A 26 4.66 0.15 -14.17
N GLY A 27 5.59 0.54 -13.30
CA GLY A 27 6.25 1.85 -13.38
C GLY A 27 5.38 3.03 -12.89
N VAL A 28 4.27 2.77 -12.22
CA VAL A 28 3.45 3.82 -11.61
C VAL A 28 4.15 4.31 -10.32
N ARG A 29 4.16 5.63 -10.09
CA ARG A 29 4.52 6.18 -8.78
C ARG A 29 3.39 5.88 -7.81
N VAL A 30 3.68 5.41 -6.60
CA VAL A 30 2.64 5.02 -5.64
C VAL A 30 2.86 5.73 -4.30
N THR A 31 1.79 6.28 -3.75
CA THR A 31 1.71 6.73 -2.36
C THR A 31 0.72 5.81 -1.62
N LEU A 32 1.20 5.10 -0.61
CA LEU A 32 0.36 4.27 0.27
C LEU A 32 0.01 5.07 1.52
N VAL A 33 -1.27 5.12 1.89
CA VAL A 33 -1.75 5.81 3.09
C VAL A 33 -2.48 4.82 3.99
N GLU A 34 -1.94 4.55 5.17
CA GLU A 34 -2.56 3.74 6.21
C GLU A 34 -2.80 4.61 7.45
N ARG A 35 -3.94 4.41 8.12
CA ARG A 35 -4.30 5.13 9.34
C ARG A 35 -3.51 4.65 10.56
N SER A 36 -3.26 3.35 10.61
CA SER A 36 -2.62 2.64 11.70
C SER A 36 -1.11 2.85 11.68
N ALA A 37 -0.46 2.69 12.84
CA ALA A 37 1.00 2.74 12.92
C ALA A 37 1.69 1.54 12.24
N HIS A 38 0.93 0.48 11.93
CA HIS A 38 1.45 -0.77 11.37
C HIS A 38 0.71 -1.15 10.09
N LEU A 39 1.46 -1.78 9.18
CA LEU A 39 0.90 -2.45 8.00
C LEU A 39 0.33 -3.82 8.37
N GLY A 40 -0.41 -4.42 7.45
CA GLY A 40 -1.04 -5.73 7.61
C GLY A 40 -2.56 -5.66 7.78
N GLY A 41 -3.10 -4.50 8.17
CA GLY A 41 -4.53 -4.33 8.41
C GLY A 41 -5.04 -5.37 9.41
N LYS A 42 -6.01 -6.20 9.00
CA LYS A 42 -6.55 -7.30 9.84
C LYS A 42 -5.59 -8.48 10.06
N MET A 43 -4.48 -8.54 9.31
CA MET A 43 -3.46 -9.58 9.46
C MET A 43 -2.31 -9.12 10.37
N ASN A 44 -2.44 -7.97 11.04
CA ASN A 44 -1.39 -7.52 11.94
C ASN A 44 -1.20 -8.50 13.10
N VAL A 45 0.03 -8.63 13.59
CA VAL A 45 0.32 -9.49 14.74
C VAL A 45 -0.26 -8.84 15.99
N HIS A 46 -1.07 -9.61 16.72
CA HIS A 46 -1.50 -9.21 18.06
C HIS A 46 -0.35 -9.50 19.04
N GLU A 47 0.29 -8.45 19.54
CA GLU A 47 1.14 -8.59 20.72
C GLU A 47 0.22 -8.60 21.95
N GLU A 48 0.03 -9.77 22.57
CA GLU A 48 -0.58 -9.85 23.90
C GLU A 48 0.34 -9.13 24.89
N ARG A 49 -0.22 -8.16 25.62
CA ARG A 49 0.48 -7.40 26.64
C ARG A 49 0.09 -7.87 28.02
#